data_AF-A0A6G8P1I9-F1
#
_entry.id   AF-A0A6G8P1I9-F1
#
_cell.length_a   1.000
_cell.length_b   1.000
_cell.length_c   1.000
_cell.angle_alpha   90.00
_cell.angle_beta   90.00
_cell.angle_gamma   90.00
#
_symmetry.space_group_name_H-M   'P 1'
#
loop_
_entity.id
_entity.type
_entity.pdbx_description
1 polymer ?
#
loop_
_entity_poly.entity_id
_entity_poly.type
_entity_poly.pdbx_seq_one_letter_code
_entity_poly.pdbx_strand_id
1 'polypeptide(L)'
;MRDGARVHKVYFAPATPCDRLLAHDSVEPAIKEKLKAQFEGLDPVRLLQEMRTTQQILSDFAAHGVSTAEGPTDESDVAVFLASLSSAWKESEARPTHRKQPKAKHWWRSRVDPFADAWPLIEGWLVAEPSVPANVLMDRLAAMFPEAYASQEKLRTLQRRVKAWRAERVKELITGGLSKPAAIPAEA
;
A
#
# COMPACT_ATOMS: atom_id res chain seq x y z
N MET A 1 20.44 31.65 -18.54
CA MET A 1 20.67 32.99 -19.12
C MET A 1 19.43 33.84 -18.85
N ARG A 2 19.56 35.10 -18.45
CA ARG A 2 18.43 35.98 -18.15
C ARG A 2 18.39 37.09 -19.19
N ASP A 3 17.25 37.26 -19.83
CA ASP A 3 17.02 38.34 -20.78
C ASP A 3 15.87 39.21 -20.25
N GLY A 4 16.23 40.35 -19.68
CA GLY A 4 15.33 41.20 -18.90
C GLY A 4 14.60 40.45 -17.75
N ALA A 5 13.27 40.34 -17.86
CA ALA A 5 12.42 39.64 -16.89
C ALA A 5 12.34 38.12 -17.11
N ARG A 6 12.83 37.58 -18.24
CA ARG A 6 12.73 36.15 -18.57
C ARG A 6 14.00 35.39 -18.20
N VAL A 7 13.83 34.26 -17.53
CA VAL A 7 14.92 33.35 -17.18
C VAL A 7 14.83 32.11 -18.06
N HIS A 8 15.85 31.93 -18.91
CA HIS A 8 16.03 30.71 -19.69
C HIS A 8 16.92 29.74 -18.92
N LYS A 9 16.36 28.58 -18.59
CA LYS A 9 17.09 27.44 -18.02
C LYS A 9 17.45 26.49 -19.15
N VAL A 10 18.75 26.31 -19.37
CA VAL A 10 19.27 25.26 -20.24
C VAL A 10 19.68 24.12 -19.33
N TYR A 11 19.03 22.98 -19.50
CA TYR A 11 19.39 21.77 -18.80
C TYR A 11 20.37 20.99 -19.66
N PHE A 12 21.39 20.42 -19.02
CA PHE A 12 22.24 19.44 -19.68
C PHE A 12 21.45 18.18 -20.01
N ALA A 13 21.94 17.43 -21.00
CA ALA A 13 21.42 16.10 -21.28
C ALA A 13 21.49 15.23 -20.00
N PRO A 14 20.49 14.36 -19.77
CA PRO A 14 20.51 13.46 -18.63
C PRO A 14 21.70 12.51 -18.74
N ALA A 15 22.56 12.50 -17.72
CA ALA A 15 23.73 11.64 -17.64
C ALA A 15 23.77 11.00 -16.26
N THR A 16 24.11 9.72 -16.18
CA THR A 16 24.26 9.04 -14.89
C THR A 16 25.44 9.65 -14.12
N PRO A 17 25.51 9.49 -12.79
CA PRO A 17 26.71 9.88 -12.03
C PRO A 17 28.00 9.25 -12.59
N CYS A 18 27.93 8.00 -13.06
CA CYS A 18 29.02 7.29 -13.72
C CYS A 18 29.48 8.03 -14.99
N ASP A 19 28.56 8.32 -15.90
CA ASP A 19 28.87 9.00 -17.18
C ASP A 19 29.49 10.38 -16.97
N ARG A 20 28.96 11.13 -15.99
CA ARG A 20 29.50 12.45 -15.64
C ARG A 20 30.93 12.35 -15.12
N LEU A 21 31.25 11.32 -14.35
CA LEU A 21 32.59 11.10 -13.80
C LEU A 21 33.57 10.67 -14.89
N LEU A 22 33.13 9.85 -15.86
CA LEU A 22 33.91 9.48 -17.04
C LEU A 22 34.20 10.68 -17.96
N ALA A 23 33.24 11.62 -18.08
CA ALA A 23 33.39 12.83 -18.87
C ALA A 23 34.23 13.93 -18.18
N HIS A 24 34.53 13.82 -16.89
CA HIS A 24 35.21 14.86 -16.14
C HIS A 24 36.73 14.85 -16.38
N ASP A 25 37.32 16.01 -16.71
CA ASP A 25 38.73 16.11 -17.12
C ASP A 25 39.73 15.86 -15.98
N SER A 26 39.32 16.11 -14.73
CA SER A 26 40.20 15.92 -13.56
C SER A 26 40.41 14.46 -13.14
N VAL A 27 39.72 13.52 -13.78
CA VAL A 27 39.79 12.10 -13.41
C VAL A 27 40.85 11.43 -14.27
N GLU A 28 41.81 10.78 -13.62
CA GLU A 28 42.91 10.09 -14.27
C GLU A 28 42.38 8.99 -15.22
N PRO A 29 42.98 8.82 -16.43
CA PRO A 29 42.51 7.84 -17.41
C PRO A 29 42.44 6.40 -16.86
N ALA A 30 43.41 6.00 -16.02
CA ALA A 30 43.41 4.69 -15.38
C ALA A 30 42.18 4.45 -14.48
N ILE A 31 41.71 5.48 -13.78
CA ILE A 31 40.50 5.42 -12.96
C ILE A 31 39.26 5.27 -13.85
N LYS A 32 39.21 6.02 -14.97
CA LYS A 32 38.12 5.92 -15.94
C LYS A 32 38.02 4.53 -16.55
N GLU A 33 39.13 3.91 -16.91
CA GLU A 33 39.17 2.54 -17.44
C GLU A 33 38.67 1.53 -16.41
N LYS A 34 39.15 1.62 -15.16
CA LYS A 34 38.67 0.74 -14.08
C LYS A 34 37.17 0.87 -13.86
N LEU A 35 36.65 2.10 -13.91
CA LEU A 35 35.22 2.38 -13.69
C LEU A 35 34.36 1.85 -14.84
N LYS A 36 34.82 1.95 -16.09
CA LYS A 36 34.17 1.31 -17.25
C LYS A 36 34.15 -0.21 -17.13
N ALA A 37 35.28 -0.83 -16.79
CA ALA A 37 35.38 -2.27 -16.61
C ALA A 37 34.46 -2.77 -15.48
N GLN A 38 34.34 -2.00 -14.38
CA GLN A 38 33.37 -2.29 -13.33
C GLN A 38 31.94 -2.20 -13.85
N PHE A 39 31.59 -1.12 -14.57
CA PHE A 39 30.24 -0.92 -15.09
C PHE A 39 29.81 -2.04 -16.05
N GLU A 40 30.70 -2.47 -16.94
CA GLU A 40 30.45 -3.56 -17.89
C GLU A 40 30.26 -4.92 -17.20
N GLY A 41 30.86 -5.12 -16.03
CA GLY A 41 30.72 -6.35 -15.25
C GLY A 41 29.50 -6.39 -14.31
N LEU A 42 28.74 -5.30 -14.18
CA LEU A 42 27.59 -5.25 -13.27
C LEU A 42 26.36 -5.92 -13.87
N ASP A 43 25.72 -6.80 -13.09
CA ASP A 43 24.35 -7.23 -13.36
C ASP A 43 23.37 -6.17 -12.81
N PRO A 44 22.61 -5.47 -13.67
CA PRO A 44 21.71 -4.41 -13.24
C PRO A 44 20.57 -4.91 -12.33
N VAL A 45 20.16 -6.17 -12.46
CA VAL A 45 19.08 -6.75 -11.64
C VAL A 45 19.60 -7.05 -10.24
N ARG A 46 20.77 -7.72 -10.16
CA ARG A 46 21.44 -7.99 -8.88
C ARG A 46 21.77 -6.69 -8.14
N LEU A 47 22.27 -5.68 -8.86
CA LEU A 47 22.53 -4.36 -8.29
C LEU A 47 21.26 -3.71 -7.72
N LEU A 48 20.14 -3.77 -8.46
CA LEU A 48 18.87 -3.22 -8.00
C LEU A 48 18.35 -3.94 -6.73
N GLN A 49 18.54 -5.26 -6.67
CA GLN A 49 18.20 -6.07 -5.50
C GLN A 49 19.01 -5.62 -4.29
N GLU A 50 20.33 -5.56 -4.40
CA GLU A 50 21.23 -5.08 -3.34
C GLU A 50 20.83 -3.68 -2.86
N MET A 51 20.61 -2.75 -3.80
CA MET A 51 20.17 -1.39 -3.48
C MET A 51 18.85 -1.36 -2.68
N ARG A 52 17.89 -2.24 -2.99
CA ARG A 52 16.62 -2.30 -2.27
C ARG A 52 16.77 -2.95 -0.89
N THR A 53 17.59 -3.98 -0.77
CA THR A 53 17.91 -4.60 0.52
C THR A 53 18.56 -3.59 1.46
N THR A 54 19.56 -2.84 1.00
CA THR A 54 20.19 -1.77 1.82
C THR A 54 19.19 -0.69 2.19
N GLN A 55 18.33 -0.27 1.26
CA GLN A 55 17.28 0.72 1.55
C GLN A 55 16.27 0.23 2.57
N GLN A 56 15.92 -1.06 2.55
CA GLN A 56 15.06 -1.68 3.54
C GLN A 56 15.71 -1.67 4.92
N ILE A 57 16.98 -2.10 5.02
CA ILE A 57 17.76 -2.07 6.25
C ILE A 57 17.81 -0.65 6.84
N LEU A 58 18.09 0.37 6.00
CA LEU A 58 18.13 1.77 6.44
C LEU A 58 16.75 2.27 6.92
N SER A 59 15.67 1.87 6.22
CA SER A 59 14.31 2.20 6.63
C SER A 59 13.97 1.57 7.98
N ASP A 60 14.35 0.32 8.19
CA ASP A 60 14.07 -0.41 9.42
C ASP A 60 14.87 0.17 10.60
N PHE A 61 16.14 0.54 10.38
CA PHE A 61 16.93 1.28 11.37
C PHE A 61 16.31 2.63 11.73
N ALA A 62 15.78 3.37 10.76
CA ALA A 62 15.11 4.64 11.03
C ALA A 62 13.79 4.46 11.80
N ALA A 63 13.08 3.35 11.58
CA ALA A 63 11.78 3.09 12.21
C ALA A 63 11.89 2.49 13.62
N HIS A 64 12.86 1.60 13.84
CA HIS A 64 12.94 0.77 15.05
C HIS A 64 14.21 1.00 15.88
N GLY A 65 15.15 1.82 15.39
CA GLY A 65 16.48 1.96 15.97
C GLY A 65 17.45 0.88 15.48
N VAL A 66 18.70 0.94 15.92
CA VAL A 66 19.73 -0.03 15.52
C VAL A 66 19.36 -1.42 16.06
N SER A 67 19.05 -2.35 15.16
CA SER A 67 18.81 -3.74 15.50
C SER A 67 20.12 -4.52 15.31
N THR A 68 20.64 -5.13 16.37
CA THR A 68 21.87 -5.94 16.38
C THR A 68 21.66 -7.37 15.86
N ALA A 69 20.52 -7.65 15.23
CA ALA A 69 20.27 -8.93 14.59
C ALA A 69 20.95 -8.92 13.21
N GLU A 70 21.90 -9.82 13.02
CA GLU A 70 22.47 -10.12 11.71
C GLU A 70 21.32 -10.38 10.73
N GLY A 71 21.16 -9.47 9.77
CA GLY A 71 20.16 -9.61 8.73
C GLY A 71 20.41 -10.90 7.94
N PRO A 72 19.38 -11.50 7.33
CA PRO A 72 19.54 -12.72 6.56
C PRO A 72 20.56 -12.47 5.44
N THR A 73 21.75 -13.04 5.61
CA THR A 73 22.79 -13.18 4.58
C THR A 73 22.41 -14.34 3.66
N ASP A 74 21.18 -14.34 3.18
CA ASP A 74 20.80 -15.27 2.13
C ASP A 74 21.02 -14.54 0.82
N GLU A 75 21.77 -15.18 -0.08
CA GLU A 75 21.76 -14.84 -1.49
C GLU A 75 20.32 -14.99 -1.98
N SER A 76 19.52 -13.95 -1.76
CA SER A 76 18.11 -13.95 -2.13
C SER A 76 18.04 -14.20 -3.62
N ASP A 77 17.29 -15.24 -3.99
CA ASP A 77 17.17 -15.67 -5.38
C ASP A 77 16.69 -14.49 -6.25
N VAL A 78 17.49 -14.14 -7.26
CA VAL A 78 17.18 -13.06 -8.22
C VAL A 78 15.83 -13.30 -8.87
N ALA A 79 15.43 -14.56 -9.09
CA ALA A 79 14.13 -14.90 -9.66
C ALA A 79 12.97 -14.50 -8.72
N VAL A 80 13.13 -14.73 -7.41
CA VAL A 80 12.15 -14.31 -6.38
C VAL A 80 12.08 -12.78 -6.33
N PHE A 81 13.23 -12.11 -6.39
CA PHE A 81 13.27 -10.65 -6.47
C PHE A 81 12.52 -10.11 -7.69
N LEU A 82 12.78 -10.65 -8.88
CA LEU A 82 12.08 -10.28 -10.11
C LEU A 82 10.57 -10.52 -10.01
N ALA A 83 10.15 -11.65 -9.44
CA ALA A 83 8.73 -11.94 -9.20
C ALA A 83 8.09 -10.88 -8.29
N SER A 84 8.79 -10.42 -7.25
CA SER A 84 8.31 -9.35 -6.37
C SER A 84 8.10 -8.01 -7.11
N LEU A 85 8.95 -7.68 -8.11
CA LEU A 85 8.84 -6.45 -8.90
C LEU A 85 7.51 -6.35 -9.64
N SER A 86 6.95 -7.48 -10.07
CA SER A 86 5.68 -7.53 -10.81
C SER A 86 4.48 -6.99 -10.02
N SER A 87 4.56 -7.03 -8.68
CA SER A 87 3.51 -6.56 -7.78
C SER A 87 3.93 -5.31 -6.99
N ALA A 88 5.21 -4.95 -7.02
CA ALA A 88 5.75 -3.80 -6.28
C ALA A 88 5.13 -2.44 -6.67
N TRP A 89 4.54 -2.31 -7.87
CA TRP A 89 3.82 -1.10 -8.28
C TRP A 89 2.41 -1.00 -7.69
N LYS A 90 1.83 -2.11 -7.22
CA LYS A 90 0.51 -2.15 -6.57
C LYS A 90 0.59 -1.64 -5.14
N GLU A 91 1.71 -1.93 -4.47
CA GLU A 91 2.06 -1.25 -3.24
C GLU A 91 2.52 0.17 -3.60
N SER A 92 2.03 1.17 -2.88
CA SER A 92 2.52 2.55 -3.00
C SER A 92 4.05 2.60 -2.95
N GLU A 93 4.68 3.62 -3.55
CA GLU A 93 6.12 3.92 -3.45
C GLU A 93 7.03 2.69 -3.25
N ALA A 94 7.46 2.06 -4.35
CA ALA A 94 8.27 0.84 -4.34
C ALA A 94 9.64 0.96 -3.64
N ARG A 95 10.05 2.16 -3.21
CA ARG A 95 11.32 2.41 -2.54
C ARG A 95 11.13 2.42 -1.03
N PRO A 96 11.79 1.52 -0.27
CA PRO A 96 11.61 1.43 1.19
C PRO A 96 11.82 2.76 1.91
N THR A 97 12.83 3.53 1.52
CA THR A 97 13.19 4.81 2.17
C THR A 97 12.15 5.92 2.01
N HIS A 98 11.27 5.83 1.02
CA HIS A 98 10.24 6.86 0.80
C HIS A 98 8.84 6.39 1.23
N ARG A 99 8.68 5.09 1.54
CA ARG A 99 7.40 4.54 2.01
C ARG A 99 6.96 5.29 3.26
N LYS A 100 5.76 5.87 3.21
CA LYS A 100 5.16 6.49 4.40
C LYS A 100 4.94 5.42 5.45
N GLN A 101 5.54 5.62 6.62
CA GLN A 101 5.31 4.75 7.77
C GLN A 101 3.80 4.67 8.04
N PRO A 102 3.24 3.46 8.21
CA PRO A 102 1.82 3.33 8.53
C PRO A 102 1.58 4.12 9.82
N LYS A 103 0.64 5.07 9.77
CA LYS A 103 0.27 5.84 10.96
C LYS A 103 -0.21 4.85 12.01
N ALA A 104 0.30 4.97 13.23
CA ALA A 104 -0.15 4.19 14.36
C ALA A 104 -1.68 4.24 14.41
N LYS A 105 -2.30 3.06 14.44
CA LYS A 105 -3.76 2.96 14.54
C LYS A 105 -4.13 3.45 15.93
N HIS A 106 -4.69 4.65 16.02
CA HIS A 106 -5.20 5.16 17.30
C HIS A 106 -6.32 4.23 17.78
N TRP A 107 -6.25 3.82 19.05
CA TRP A 107 -7.24 2.92 19.65
C TRP A 107 -8.55 3.64 20.00
N TRP A 108 -8.52 4.96 20.17
CA TRP A 108 -9.71 5.76 20.46
C TRP A 108 -10.37 6.26 19.16
N ARG A 109 -11.70 6.19 19.11
CA ARG A 109 -12.50 6.88 18.10
C ARG A 109 -12.98 8.21 18.69
N SER A 110 -12.72 9.32 18.01
CA SER A 110 -13.19 10.64 18.48
C SER A 110 -14.71 10.83 18.37
N ARG A 111 -15.44 9.94 17.69
CA ARG A 111 -16.90 10.04 17.51
C ARG A 111 -17.56 8.67 17.62
N VAL A 112 -18.66 8.61 18.38
CA VAL A 112 -19.57 7.46 18.45
C VAL A 112 -20.21 7.27 17.07
N ASP A 113 -20.42 6.02 16.66
CA ASP A 113 -21.03 5.70 15.37
C ASP A 113 -22.52 6.11 15.37
N PRO A 114 -22.96 7.00 14.46
CA PRO A 114 -24.36 7.44 14.39
C PRO A 114 -25.37 6.32 14.08
N PHE A 115 -24.91 5.18 13.57
CA PHE A 115 -25.76 4.03 13.21
C PHE A 115 -25.63 2.88 14.20
N ALA A 116 -24.99 3.05 15.36
CA ALA A 116 -24.83 1.98 16.33
C ALA A 116 -26.18 1.33 16.71
N ASP A 117 -27.18 2.14 17.03
CA ASP A 117 -28.50 1.67 17.48
C ASP A 117 -29.37 1.13 16.33
N ALA A 118 -29.25 1.72 15.13
CA ALA A 118 -29.98 1.29 13.94
C ALA A 118 -29.31 0.11 13.20
N TRP A 119 -28.08 -0.27 13.57
CA TRP A 119 -27.32 -1.28 12.85
C TRP A 119 -27.98 -2.66 12.77
N PRO A 120 -28.57 -3.21 13.85
CA PRO A 120 -29.23 -4.52 13.78
C PRO A 120 -30.36 -4.55 12.74
N LEU A 121 -31.09 -3.45 12.57
CA LEU A 121 -32.13 -3.31 11.56
C LEU A 121 -31.55 -3.27 10.13
N ILE A 122 -30.50 -2.46 9.94
CA ILE A 122 -29.79 -2.34 8.65
C ILE A 122 -29.18 -3.68 8.23
N GLU A 123 -28.59 -4.40 9.19
CA GLU A 123 -28.03 -5.73 8.96
C GLU A 123 -29.11 -6.74 8.55
N GLY A 124 -30.29 -6.71 9.18
CA GLY A 124 -31.43 -7.53 8.76
C GLY A 124 -31.81 -7.29 7.29
N TRP A 125 -31.83 -6.02 6.85
CA TRP A 125 -32.07 -5.68 5.44
C TRP A 125 -30.95 -6.15 4.51
N LEU A 126 -29.69 -6.05 4.93
CA LEU A 126 -28.55 -6.52 4.15
C LEU A 126 -28.49 -8.05 4.04
N VAL A 127 -28.97 -8.78 5.07
CA VAL A 127 -29.09 -10.24 5.03
C VAL A 127 -30.18 -10.66 4.05
N ALA A 128 -31.33 -9.99 4.07
CA ALA A 128 -32.44 -10.26 3.15
C ALA A 128 -32.10 -9.86 1.70
N GLU A 129 -31.48 -8.70 1.53
CA GLU A 129 -31.20 -8.10 0.22
C GLU A 129 -29.74 -7.59 0.15
N PRO A 130 -28.73 -8.46 -0.09
CA PRO A 130 -27.31 -8.09 -0.01
C PRO A 130 -26.86 -7.02 -1.00
N SER A 131 -27.56 -6.89 -2.13
CA SER A 131 -27.26 -5.96 -3.23
C SER A 131 -27.79 -4.54 -3.01
N VAL A 132 -28.63 -4.30 -1.99
CA VAL A 132 -29.28 -3.00 -1.78
C VAL A 132 -28.23 -1.89 -1.55
N PRO A 133 -28.29 -0.79 -2.30
CA PRO A 133 -27.32 0.27 -2.16
C PRO A 133 -27.56 1.09 -0.87
N ALA A 134 -26.48 1.63 -0.30
CA ALA A 134 -26.52 2.28 1.01
C ALA A 134 -27.40 3.55 1.07
N ASN A 135 -27.62 4.22 -0.07
CA ASN A 135 -28.55 5.34 -0.15
C ASN A 135 -30.00 4.89 0.08
N VAL A 136 -30.41 3.77 -0.51
CA VAL A 136 -31.75 3.21 -0.30
C VAL A 136 -31.95 2.80 1.16
N LEU A 137 -30.92 2.25 1.81
CA LEU A 137 -30.95 1.97 3.26
C LEU A 137 -31.08 3.26 4.08
N MET A 138 -30.42 4.35 3.66
CA MET A 138 -30.56 5.66 4.30
C MET A 138 -31.99 6.20 4.17
N ASP A 139 -32.58 6.09 2.98
CA ASP A 139 -33.94 6.57 2.73
C ASP A 139 -34.97 5.78 3.55
N ARG A 140 -34.78 4.45 3.67
CA ARG A 140 -35.57 3.59 4.56
C ARG A 140 -35.43 4.03 6.03
N LEU A 141 -34.23 4.36 6.49
CA LEU A 141 -33.99 4.88 7.85
C LEU A 141 -34.64 6.25 8.07
N ALA A 142 -34.53 7.16 7.10
CA ALA A 142 -35.12 8.48 7.17
C ALA A 142 -36.65 8.44 7.19
N ALA A 143 -37.27 7.48 6.50
CA ALA A 143 -38.71 7.26 6.54
C ALA A 143 -39.19 6.70 7.90
N MET A 144 -38.42 5.80 8.52
CA MET A 144 -38.78 5.19 9.81
C MET A 144 -38.45 6.06 11.02
N PHE A 145 -37.32 6.77 10.97
CA PHE A 145 -36.85 7.63 12.06
C PHE A 145 -36.39 8.99 11.51
N PRO A 146 -37.34 9.85 11.10
CA PRO A 146 -37.02 11.17 10.54
C PRO A 146 -36.18 12.02 11.49
N GLU A 147 -36.44 11.93 12.81
CA GLU A 147 -35.78 12.75 13.83
C GLU A 147 -34.27 12.48 13.94
N ALA A 148 -33.82 11.25 13.65
CA ALA A 148 -32.42 10.84 13.81
C ALA A 148 -31.62 10.81 12.49
N TYR A 149 -32.30 10.54 11.37
CA TYR A 149 -31.68 10.23 10.08
C TYR A 149 -32.17 11.07 8.89
N ALA A 150 -32.90 12.17 9.12
CA ALA A 150 -33.31 13.08 8.03
C ALA A 150 -32.15 13.68 7.23
N SER A 151 -30.95 13.80 7.82
CA SER A 151 -29.78 14.37 7.13
C SER A 151 -28.92 13.31 6.43
N GLN A 152 -28.60 13.58 5.16
CA GLN A 152 -27.73 12.74 4.33
C GLN A 152 -26.23 12.90 4.66
N GLU A 153 -25.87 13.77 5.61
CA GLU A 153 -24.48 14.07 6.01
C GLU A 153 -23.71 12.82 6.49
N LYS A 154 -24.45 11.81 6.96
CA LYS A 154 -23.91 10.55 7.48
C LYS A 154 -23.85 9.44 6.41
N LEU A 155 -24.21 9.71 5.15
CA LEU A 155 -24.25 8.71 4.06
C LEU A 155 -22.90 8.04 3.81
N ARG A 156 -21.81 8.82 3.84
CA ARG A 156 -20.45 8.28 3.67
C ARG A 156 -20.08 7.30 4.79
N THR A 157 -20.59 7.51 6.00
CA THR A 157 -20.37 6.60 7.13
C THR A 157 -21.13 5.29 6.93
N LEU A 158 -22.41 5.37 6.50
CA LEU A 158 -23.21 4.19 6.20
C LEU A 158 -22.62 3.38 5.04
N GLN A 159 -22.23 4.03 3.94
CA GLN A 159 -21.56 3.40 2.79
C GLN A 159 -20.30 2.64 3.19
N ARG A 160 -19.46 3.23 4.07
CA ARG A 160 -18.25 2.57 4.58
C ARG A 160 -18.58 1.33 5.41
N ARG A 161 -19.62 1.40 6.25
CA ARG A 161 -20.04 0.30 7.10
C ARG A 161 -20.65 -0.85 6.29
N VAL A 162 -21.50 -0.55 5.30
CA VAL A 162 -22.03 -1.52 4.33
C VAL A 162 -20.92 -2.17 3.52
N LYS A 163 -19.91 -1.39 3.06
CA LYS A 163 -18.76 -1.94 2.33
C LYS A 163 -17.95 -2.91 3.19
N ALA A 164 -17.70 -2.56 4.45
CA ALA A 164 -16.99 -3.43 5.39
C ALA A 164 -17.77 -4.74 5.61
N TRP A 165 -19.07 -4.63 5.89
CA TRP A 165 -19.96 -5.79 6.07
C TRP A 165 -19.93 -6.72 4.84
N ARG A 166 -20.04 -6.16 3.62
CA ARG A 166 -19.96 -6.95 2.39
C ARG A 166 -18.62 -7.66 2.22
N ALA A 167 -17.51 -6.99 2.56
CA ALA A 167 -16.18 -7.59 2.47
C ALA A 167 -16.02 -8.74 3.48
N GLU A 168 -16.53 -8.59 4.69
CA GLU A 168 -16.57 -9.66 5.70
C GLU A 168 -17.44 -10.82 5.23
N ARG A 169 -18.63 -10.54 4.68
CA ARG A 169 -19.53 -11.58 4.15
C ARG A 169 -18.93 -12.35 2.96
N VAL A 170 -18.24 -11.66 2.04
CA VAL A 170 -17.51 -12.31 0.94
C VAL A 170 -16.37 -13.15 1.47
N LYS A 171 -15.61 -12.64 2.46
CA LYS A 171 -14.56 -13.40 3.11
C LYS A 171 -15.12 -14.68 3.73
N GLU A 172 -16.21 -14.58 4.49
CA GLU A 172 -16.93 -15.72 5.06
C GLU A 172 -17.43 -16.70 4.00
N LEU A 173 -17.94 -16.25 2.86
CA LEU A 173 -18.37 -17.16 1.78
C LEU A 173 -17.19 -17.92 1.18
N ILE A 174 -16.06 -17.22 0.95
CA ILE A 174 -14.84 -17.81 0.39
C ILE A 174 -14.19 -18.78 1.39
N THR A 175 -14.08 -18.40 2.66
CA THR A 175 -13.43 -19.23 3.68
C THR A 175 -14.38 -20.28 4.29
N GLY A 176 -15.66 -19.95 4.44
CA GLY A 176 -16.70 -20.79 5.02
C GLY A 176 -17.26 -21.83 4.05
N GLY A 177 -17.04 -21.69 2.74
CA GLY A 177 -17.23 -22.78 1.77
C GLY A 177 -16.34 -24.01 2.03
N LEU A 178 -15.32 -23.88 2.89
CA LEU A 178 -14.43 -24.97 3.32
C LEU A 178 -14.81 -25.56 4.70
N SER A 179 -15.85 -25.06 5.36
CA SER A 179 -16.29 -25.57 6.67
C SER A 179 -17.80 -25.78 6.72
N LYS A 180 -18.27 -26.80 6.00
CA LYS A 180 -19.51 -27.49 6.37
C LYS A 180 -19.50 -28.96 5.94
N PRO A 181 -19.04 -29.90 6.78
CA PRO A 181 -19.73 -31.18 6.88
C PRO A 181 -20.98 -30.96 7.73
N ALA A 182 -22.13 -31.24 7.14
CA ALA A 182 -23.42 -31.21 7.81
C ALA A 182 -23.45 -32.26 8.94
N ALA A 183 -23.68 -31.82 10.18
CA ALA A 183 -24.18 -32.68 11.22
C ALA A 183 -25.64 -33.02 10.89
N ILE A 184 -25.88 -34.27 10.51
CA ILE A 184 -27.22 -34.87 10.47
C ILE A 184 -27.51 -35.34 11.90
N PRO A 185 -28.57 -34.85 12.58
CA PRO A 185 -29.08 -35.51 13.76
C PRO A 185 -29.99 -36.67 13.31
N ALA A 186 -29.70 -37.88 13.76
CA ALA A 186 -30.65 -38.98 13.74
C ALA A 186 -30.69 -39.58 15.14
N GLU A 187 -31.66 -39.12 15.92
CA GLU A 187 -32.19 -39.86 17.07
C GLU A 187 -33.00 -41.06 16.55
N ALA A 188 -32.77 -42.22 17.17
CA ALA A 188 -33.80 -43.13 17.67
C ALA A 188 -33.18 -44.03 18.74
#